data_AF-A0A268QZA1-F1
#
_entry.id   AF-A0A268QZA1-F1
#
_cell.length_a   1.000
_cell.length_b   1.000
_cell.length_c   1.000
_cell.angle_alpha   90.00
_cell.angle_beta   90.00
_cell.angle_gamma   90.00
#
_symmetry.space_group_name_H-M   'P 1'
#
loop_
_entity.id
_entity.type
_entity.pdbx_description
1 polymer ?
#
loop_
_entity_poly.entity_id
_entity_poly.type
_entity_poly.pdbx_seq_one_letter_code
_entity_poly.pdbx_strand_id
1 'polypeptide(L)' 'LRDGEWKKIPSREVAVGDLLKFSTGDRVGADVRIVESNSLEIEESALTGESLPVQKRTGSLKTPNLAIGDMENMAFMGT' A
#
# COMPACT_ATOMS: atom_id res chain seq x y z
N LEU A 1 -2.82 -9.98 -9.19
CA LEU A 1 -2.91 -10.36 -10.61
C LEU A 1 -1.67 -11.16 -10.95
N ARG A 2 -1.83 -12.41 -11.35
CA ARG A 2 -0.75 -13.24 -11.90
C ARG A 2 -1.27 -13.91 -13.15
N ASP A 3 -0.47 -13.89 -14.21
CA ASP A 3 -0.84 -14.49 -15.51
C ASP A 3 -2.15 -13.93 -16.07
N GLY A 4 -2.45 -12.65 -15.82
CA GLY A 4 -3.68 -12.00 -16.28
C GLY A 4 -4.93 -12.28 -15.42
N GLU A 5 -4.80 -13.03 -14.32
CA GLU A 5 -5.93 -13.39 -13.47
C GLU A 5 -5.78 -12.93 -12.02
N TRP A 6 -6.89 -12.51 -11.41
CA TRP A 6 -6.94 -12.18 -9.99
C TRP A 6 -7.06 -13.47 -9.17
N LYS A 7 -6.05 -13.72 -8.33
CA LYS A 7 -5.95 -14.92 -7.49
C LYS A 7 -5.79 -14.50 -6.04
N LYS A 8 -6.48 -15.20 -5.12
CA LYS A 8 -6.27 -15.04 -3.67
C LYS A 8 -5.15 -15.99 -3.26
N ILE A 9 -4.04 -15.43 -2.77
CA ILE A 9 -2.85 -16.18 -2.36
C ILE A 9 -2.45 -15.77 -0.94
N PRO A 10 -1.71 -16.61 -0.20
CA PRO A 10 -1.09 -16.20 1.06
C PRO A 10 -0.12 -15.02 0.86
N SER A 11 -0.12 -14.04 1.77
CA SER A 11 0.77 -12.85 1.65
C SER A 11 2.24 -13.20 1.54
N ARG A 12 2.69 -14.26 2.23
CA ARG A 12 4.08 -14.78 2.16
C ARG A 12 4.51 -15.25 0.77
N GLU A 13 3.56 -15.49 -0.12
CA GLU A 13 3.81 -15.97 -1.48
C GLU A 13 3.84 -14.83 -2.49
N VAL A 14 3.53 -13.59 -2.08
CA VAL A 14 3.63 -12.39 -2.91
C VAL A 14 5.10 -12.14 -3.29
N ALA A 15 5.33 -11.78 -4.55
CA ALA A 15 6.64 -11.49 -5.10
C ALA A 15 6.67 -10.12 -5.78
N VAL A 16 7.88 -9.57 -5.95
CA VAL A 16 8.09 -8.32 -6.68
C VAL A 16 7.54 -8.45 -8.10
N GLY A 17 6.72 -7.47 -8.51
CA GLY A 17 6.04 -7.46 -9.81
C GLY A 17 4.58 -7.90 -9.78
N ASP A 18 4.12 -8.49 -8.68
CA ASP A 18 2.69 -8.77 -8.50
C ASP A 18 1.87 -7.48 -8.37
N LEU A 19 0.66 -7.49 -8.95
CA LEU A 19 -0.36 -6.48 -8.63
C LEU A 19 -1.25 -7.00 -7.51
N LEU A 20 -1.35 -6.24 -6.44
CA LEU A 20 -2.25 -6.52 -5.33
C LEU A 20 -3.49 -5.63 -5.46
N LYS A 21 -4.64 -6.16 -5.04
CA LYS A 21 -5.89 -5.42 -4.94
C LYS A 21 -6.34 -5.44 -3.50
N PHE A 22 -6.65 -4.27 -2.97
CA PHE A 22 -7.11 -4.08 -1.61
C PHE A 22 -8.54 -3.56 -1.62
N SER A 23 -9.29 -3.93 -0.60
CA SER A 23 -10.62 -3.41 -0.28
C SER A 23 -10.61 -2.86 1.14
N THR A 24 -11.63 -2.08 1.49
CA THR A 24 -11.80 -1.57 2.86
C THR A 24 -11.80 -2.72 3.86
N GLY A 25 -10.96 -2.59 4.91
CA GLY A 25 -10.80 -3.60 5.96
C GLY A 25 -9.70 -4.62 5.69
N ASP A 26 -9.10 -4.63 4.49
CA ASP A 26 -7.92 -5.45 4.23
C ASP A 26 -6.69 -4.84 4.90
N ARG A 27 -5.82 -5.71 5.42
CA ARG A 27 -4.45 -5.35 5.81
C ARG A 27 -3.53 -5.39 4.60
N VAL A 28 -2.54 -4.50 4.61
CA VAL A 28 -1.49 -4.47 3.60
C VAL A 28 -0.53 -5.65 3.84
N GLY A 29 -0.50 -6.59 2.90
CA GLY A 29 0.24 -7.86 3.02
C GLY A 29 1.70 -7.81 2.57
N ALA A 30 2.14 -6.70 1.96
CA ALA A 30 3.50 -6.47 1.48
C ALA A 30 3.70 -4.96 1.28
N ASP A 31 4.95 -4.50 1.28
CA ASP A 31 5.25 -3.13 0.88
C ASP A 31 4.94 -2.96 -0.62
N VAL A 32 4.11 -1.99 -0.96
CA VAL A 32 3.58 -1.81 -2.31
C VAL A 32 3.57 -0.36 -2.76
N ARG A 33 3.72 -0.18 -4.08
CA ARG A 33 3.52 1.09 -4.77
C ARG A 33 2.06 1.21 -5.22
N ILE A 34 1.39 2.31 -4.87
CA ILE A 34 0.00 2.56 -5.26
C ILE A 34 -0.09 3.00 -6.72
N VAL A 35 -0.43 2.08 -7.61
CA VAL A 35 -0.56 2.37 -9.05
C VAL A 35 -1.97 2.83 -9.44
N GLU A 36 -2.98 2.46 -8.66
CA GLU A 36 -4.38 2.83 -8.84
C GLU A 36 -5.04 2.98 -7.46
N SER A 37 -5.89 3.99 -7.27
CA SER A 37 -6.66 4.18 -6.05
C SER A 37 -7.97 4.94 -6.31
N ASN A 38 -8.97 4.69 -5.46
CA ASN A 38 -10.22 5.45 -5.41
C ASN A 38 -10.50 5.87 -3.96
N SER A 39 -10.14 7.10 -3.61
CA SER A 39 -10.24 7.65 -2.24
C SER A 39 -9.67 6.69 -1.17
N LEU A 40 -8.51 6.10 -1.47
CA LEU A 40 -7.85 5.16 -0.56
C LEU A 40 -7.24 5.90 0.62
N GLU A 41 -7.56 5.44 1.82
CA GLU A 41 -6.95 5.85 3.08
C GLU A 41 -6.48 4.60 3.82
N ILE A 42 -5.31 4.70 4.47
CA ILE A 42 -4.70 3.59 5.21
C ILE A 42 -4.39 4.05 6.63
N GLU A 43 -4.71 3.20 7.60
CA GLU A 43 -4.36 3.39 9.00
C GLU A 43 -2.89 2.99 9.19
N GLU A 44 -2.02 3.94 9.51
CA GLU A 44 -0.57 3.70 9.60
C GLU A 44 -0.03 3.87 11.03
N SER A 45 -0.87 3.77 12.07
CA SER A 45 -0.44 3.92 13.47
C SER A 45 0.64 2.93 13.87
N ALA A 46 0.63 1.71 13.32
CA ALA A 46 1.66 0.72 13.56
C ALA A 46 3.05 1.15 13.04
N LEU A 47 3.09 2.10 12.11
CA LEU A 47 4.29 2.58 11.43
C LEU A 47 4.73 3.97 11.91
N THR A 48 3.77 4.88 12.10
CA THR A 48 4.03 6.29 12.44
C THR A 48 3.77 6.61 13.91
N GLY A 49 2.97 5.78 14.60
CA GLY A 49 2.44 6.07 15.94
C GLY A 49 1.25 7.04 15.93
N GLU A 50 0.84 7.52 14.77
CA GLU A 50 -0.29 8.45 14.62
C GLU A 50 -1.55 7.71 14.19
N SER A 51 -2.69 7.99 14.85
CA SER A 51 -3.95 7.27 14.60
C SER A 51 -4.79 7.86 13.46
N LEU A 52 -4.33 8.91 12.79
CA LEU A 52 -5.04 9.52 11.68
C LEU A 52 -4.72 8.75 10.39
N PRO A 53 -5.73 8.30 9.63
CA PRO A 53 -5.49 7.65 8.35
C PRO A 53 -4.77 8.57 7.36
N VAL A 54 -3.85 7.97 6.58
CA VAL A 54 -3.09 8.66 5.54
C VAL A 54 -3.77 8.43 4.21
N GLN A 55 -4.11 9.52 3.51
CA GLN A 55 -4.66 9.45 2.16
C GLN A 55 -3.56 9.05 1.16
N LYS A 56 -3.83 8.00 0.37
CA LYS A 56 -2.87 7.47 -0.61
C LYS A 56 -3.13 7.96 -2.03
N ARG A 57 -2.05 8.21 -2.76
CA ARG A 57 -2.06 8.83 -4.10
C ARG A 57 -1.19 8.06 -5.08
N THR A 58 -1.54 8.11 -6.36
CA THR A 58 -0.77 7.41 -7.40
C THR A 58 0.37 8.24 -7.97
N GLY A 59 0.44 9.54 -7.65
CA GLY A 59 1.45 10.46 -8.14
C GLY A 59 2.88 10.09 -7.73
N SER A 60 3.86 10.54 -8.50
CA SER A 60 5.27 10.47 -8.07
C SER A 60 5.52 11.48 -6.96
N LEU A 61 6.30 11.08 -5.95
CA LEU A 61 6.76 11.98 -4.90
C LEU A 61 7.83 12.90 -5.47
N LYS A 62 7.66 14.22 -5.29
CA LYS A 62 8.59 15.23 -5.81
C LYS A 62 9.78 15.46 -4.88
N THR A 63 9.62 15.15 -3.60
CA THR A 63 10.61 15.39 -2.57
C THR A 63 11.45 14.12 -2.37
N PRO A 64 12.79 14.20 -2.46
CA PRO A 64 13.66 13.08 -2.12
C PRO A 64 13.73 12.88 -0.61
N ASN A 65 14.06 11.67 -0.16
CA ASN A 65 14.33 11.33 1.24
C ASN A 65 13.18 11.68 2.22
N LEU A 66 11.94 11.51 1.77
CA LEU A 66 10.77 11.64 2.63
C LEU A 66 10.82 10.63 3.77
N ALA A 67 10.25 11.00 4.92
CA ALA A 67 9.98 10.03 5.97
C ALA A 67 8.99 8.99 5.44
N ILE A 68 9.02 7.78 5.99
CA ILE A 68 8.18 6.67 5.54
C ILE A 68 6.68 7.04 5.57
N GLY A 69 6.22 7.74 6.60
CA GLY A 69 4.82 8.19 6.72
C GLY A 69 4.41 9.22 5.66
N ASP A 70 5.35 9.99 5.11
CA ASP A 70 5.09 10.98 4.05
C ASP A 70 5.10 10.35 2.65
N MET A 71 5.41 9.05 2.53
CA MET A 71 5.38 8.34 1.25
C MET A 71 3.94 7.98 0.87
N GLU A 72 3.11 8.99 0.58
CA GLU A 72 1.68 8.87 0.25
C GLU A 72 1.40 7.97 -0.98
N ASN A 73 2.42 7.64 -1.76
CA ASN A 73 2.30 6.79 -2.93
C ASN A 73 2.72 5.33 -2.69
N MET A 74 3.05 5.00 -1.44
CA MET A 74 3.40 3.69 -0.93
C MET A 74 2.41 3.24 0.15
N ALA A 75 2.27 1.94 0.33
CA ALA A 75 1.65 1.33 1.50
C ALA A 75 2.57 0.24 2.05
N PHE A 76 2.56 0.05 3.37
CA PHE A 76 3.57 -0.75 4.06
C PHE A 76 2.96 -1.97 4.74
N MET A 77 3.68 -3.07 4.79
CA MET A 77 3.18 -4.31 5.36
C MET A 77 2.78 -4.13 6.84
N GLY A 78 1.57 -4.57 7.18
CA GLY A 78 1.06 -4.58 8.56
C GLY A 78 0.20 -3.37 8.95
N THR A 79 0.09 -2.37 8.07
CA THR A 79 -0.92 -1.30 8.14
C THR A 79 -2.27 -1.82 7.65
#